data_AF-A0A381JA87-F1
#
_entry.id   AF-A0A381JA87-F1
#
_cell.length_a   1.000
_cell.length_b   1.000
_cell.length_c   1.000
_cell.angle_alpha   90.00
_cell.angle_beta   90.00
_cell.angle_gamma   90.00
#
_symmetry.space_group_name_H-M   'P 1'
#
loop_
_entity.id
_entity.type
_entity.pdbx_description
1 polymer ?
#
loop_
_entity_poly.entity_id
_entity_poly.type
_entity_poly.pdbx_seq_one_letter_code
_entity_poly.pdbx_strand_id
1 'polypeptide(L)'
;MPNLKEKLIESIIHSIIIMIISLFITYIIIMNSYNIFWMSFFSFIGLIFLIIYIRKPYKKEYLVINSWLCMIFIIFIGSLIGKFIPLSTLIVLSIGIPIVDIISFTKAGSKTANAKVMANKNSMAKLIVYGKSFKNNNPIPTKGLGDFLFYTILLSGIYKLSSDFNFILYGAGLIFLGCTINWIIVCFIYNKKWYKGFPATFIPLISVLPLFLKLMK
;
A
#
# COMPACT_ATOMS: atom_id res chain seq x y z
N MET A 1 7.72 -27.62 10.21
CA MET A 1 7.38 -26.23 9.81
C MET A 1 6.02 -26.05 9.07
N PRO A 2 4.98 -26.91 9.22
CA PRO A 2 3.71 -26.72 8.49
C PRO A 2 2.97 -25.42 8.87
N ASN A 3 3.07 -25.00 10.13
CA ASN A 3 2.44 -23.78 10.66
C ASN A 3 2.91 -22.47 9.98
N LEU A 4 4.17 -22.40 9.52
CA LEU A 4 4.68 -21.19 8.84
C LEU A 4 4.14 -21.08 7.41
N LYS A 5 4.09 -22.21 6.69
CA LYS A 5 3.56 -22.28 5.33
C LYS A 5 2.08 -21.94 5.31
N GLU A 6 1.30 -22.47 6.24
CA GLU A 6 -0.13 -22.16 6.37
C GLU A 6 -0.39 -20.67 6.62
N LYS A 7 0.35 -20.07 7.56
CA LYS A 7 0.24 -18.62 7.84
C LYS A 7 0.61 -17.76 6.64
N LEU A 8 1.61 -18.17 5.86
CA LEU A 8 2.00 -17.46 4.64
C LEU A 8 0.89 -17.54 3.58
N ILE A 9 0.34 -18.73 3.34
CA ILE A 9 -0.76 -18.92 2.37
C ILE A 9 -1.95 -18.05 2.76
N GLU A 10 -2.35 -18.08 4.03
CA GLU A 10 -3.46 -17.26 4.54
C GLU A 10 -3.19 -15.75 4.40
N SER A 11 -1.96 -15.31 4.70
CA SER A 11 -1.52 -13.92 4.49
C SER A 11 -1.58 -13.51 3.02
N ILE A 12 -1.18 -14.37 2.08
CA ILE A 12 -1.26 -14.11 0.64
C ILE A 12 -2.71 -14.03 0.17
N ILE A 13 -3.59 -14.95 0.61
CA ILE A 13 -5.01 -14.93 0.28
C ILE A 13 -5.64 -13.60 0.73
N HIS A 14 -5.41 -13.20 1.98
CA HIS A 14 -5.90 -11.91 2.46
C HIS A 14 -5.27 -10.73 1.70
N SER A 15 -3.98 -10.81 1.36
CA SER A 15 -3.31 -9.77 0.57
C SER A 15 -3.96 -9.59 -0.81
N ILE A 16 -4.32 -10.69 -1.48
CA ILE A 16 -5.03 -10.67 -2.78
C ILE A 16 -6.39 -9.98 -2.62
N ILE A 17 -7.19 -10.41 -1.65
CA ILE A 17 -8.54 -9.86 -1.41
C ILE A 17 -8.46 -8.36 -1.10
N ILE A 18 -7.58 -7.97 -0.18
CA ILE A 18 -7.39 -6.58 0.23
C ILE A 18 -6.91 -5.74 -0.96
N MET A 19 -6.01 -6.25 -1.80
CA MET A 19 -5.55 -5.52 -2.99
C MET A 19 -6.67 -5.33 -4.02
N ILE A 20 -7.50 -6.34 -4.28
CA ILE A 20 -8.64 -6.20 -5.20
C ILE A 20 -9.59 -5.10 -4.68
N ILE A 21 -9.93 -5.16 -3.39
CA ILE A 21 -10.83 -4.19 -2.78
C ILE A 21 -10.21 -2.79 -2.76
N SER A 22 -8.94 -2.65 -2.40
CA SER A 22 -8.28 -1.34 -2.34
C SER A 22 -8.16 -0.69 -3.71
N LEU A 23 -7.83 -1.45 -4.75
CA LEU A 23 -7.78 -0.96 -6.13
C LEU A 23 -9.17 -0.58 -6.65
N PHE A 24 -10.20 -1.36 -6.32
CA PHE A 24 -11.57 -1.04 -6.67
C PHE A 24 -12.07 0.24 -5.98
N ILE A 25 -11.80 0.40 -4.67
CA ILE A 25 -12.11 1.62 -3.93
C ILE A 25 -11.36 2.82 -4.53
N THR A 26 -10.07 2.64 -4.87
CA THR A 26 -9.26 3.67 -5.51
C THR A 26 -9.87 4.11 -6.85
N TYR A 27 -10.27 3.15 -7.69
CA TYR A 27 -10.94 3.41 -8.96
C TYR A 27 -12.21 4.25 -8.76
N ILE A 28 -13.09 3.86 -7.83
CA ILE A 28 -14.32 4.60 -7.52
C ILE A 28 -14.03 6.04 -7.06
N ILE A 29 -13.04 6.21 -6.17
CA ILE A 29 -12.68 7.53 -5.64
C ILE A 29 -12.14 8.43 -6.75
N ILE A 30 -11.26 7.91 -7.62
CA ILE A 30 -10.71 8.69 -8.72
C ILE A 30 -11.79 8.99 -9.78
N MET A 31 -12.72 8.06 -10.03
CA MET A 31 -13.85 8.28 -10.94
C MET A 31 -14.74 9.44 -10.50
N ASN A 32 -14.92 9.59 -9.19
CA ASN A 32 -15.67 10.69 -8.59
C ASN A 32 -14.80 11.91 -8.26
N SER A 33 -13.57 11.98 -8.77
CA SER A 33 -12.59 13.01 -8.36
C SER A 33 -12.96 14.43 -8.74
N TYR A 34 -13.95 14.65 -9.60
CA TYR A 34 -14.54 15.97 -9.87
C TYR A 34 -15.07 16.63 -8.59
N ASN A 35 -15.56 15.84 -7.63
CA ASN A 35 -16.02 16.36 -6.35
C ASN A 35 -14.86 16.47 -5.34
N ILE A 36 -14.06 17.52 -5.53
CA ILE A 36 -12.86 17.75 -4.72
C ILE A 36 -13.16 17.99 -3.25
N PHE A 37 -14.34 18.53 -2.95
CA PHE A 37 -14.81 18.79 -1.60
C PHE A 37 -14.89 17.51 -0.78
N TRP A 38 -15.57 16.47 -1.29
CA TRP A 38 -15.68 15.18 -0.60
C TRP A 38 -14.33 14.51 -0.40
N MET A 39 -13.48 14.49 -1.44
CA MET A 39 -12.12 13.93 -1.31
C MET A 39 -11.32 14.63 -0.21
N SER A 40 -11.40 15.96 -0.15
CA SER A 40 -10.68 16.76 0.84
C SER A 40 -11.23 16.55 2.25
N PHE A 41 -12.55 16.51 2.39
CA PHE A 41 -13.25 16.25 3.65
C PHE A 41 -12.86 14.90 4.25
N PHE A 42 -12.96 13.81 3.47
CA PHE A 42 -12.57 12.47 3.94
C PHE A 42 -11.07 12.33 4.18
N SER A 43 -10.23 13.01 3.41
CA SER A 43 -8.78 13.03 3.64
C SER A 43 -8.44 13.72 4.97
N PHE A 44 -9.12 14.83 5.29
CA PHE A 44 -8.91 15.55 6.54
C PHE A 44 -9.37 14.74 7.76
N ILE A 45 -10.57 14.16 7.71
CA ILE A 45 -11.05 13.24 8.75
C ILE A 45 -10.08 12.06 8.91
N GLY A 46 -9.61 11.51 7.80
CA GLY A 46 -8.67 10.40 7.78
C GLY A 46 -7.33 10.72 8.43
N LEU A 47 -6.80 11.93 8.18
CA LEU A 47 -5.58 12.40 8.80
C LEU A 47 -5.72 12.48 10.33
N ILE A 48 -6.82 13.08 10.81
CA ILE A 48 -7.13 13.16 12.24
C ILE A 48 -7.24 11.76 12.84
N PHE A 49 -7.98 10.86 12.17
CA PHE A 49 -8.15 9.49 12.62
C PHE A 49 -6.81 8.75 12.74
N LEU A 50 -5.94 8.83 11.72
CA LEU A 50 -4.62 8.20 11.71
C LEU A 50 -3.74 8.69 12.86
N ILE A 51 -3.70 10.00 13.10
CA ILE A 51 -2.91 10.60 14.20
C ILE A 51 -3.40 10.08 15.55
N ILE A 52 -4.71 10.07 15.78
CA ILE A 52 -5.31 9.56 17.02
C ILE A 52 -5.04 8.06 17.18
N TYR A 53 -5.23 7.28 16.11
CA TYR A 53 -5.07 5.82 16.13
C TYR A 53 -3.63 5.39 16.43
N ILE A 54 -2.64 6.05 15.82
CA ILE A 54 -1.22 5.76 16.05
C ILE A 54 -0.85 6.03 17.52
N ARG A 55 -1.43 7.05 18.16
CA ARG A 55 -1.18 7.42 19.56
C ARG A 55 -1.88 6.53 20.60
N LYS A 56 -3.03 5.93 20.28
CA LYS A 56 -3.77 5.05 21.22
C LYS A 56 -2.93 3.84 21.67
N PRO A 57 -3.21 3.18 22.80
CA PRO A 57 -2.55 1.92 23.12
C PRO A 57 -2.88 0.83 22.09
N TYR A 58 -1.95 -0.11 21.87
CA TYR A 58 -2.18 -1.25 20.99
C TYR A 58 -3.27 -2.15 21.57
N LYS A 59 -4.30 -2.46 20.77
CA LYS A 59 -5.38 -3.39 21.11
C LYS A 59 -5.64 -4.33 19.94
N LYS A 60 -5.32 -5.62 20.12
CA LYS A 60 -5.37 -6.65 19.08
C LYS A 60 -6.77 -6.82 18.47
N GLU A 61 -7.80 -6.75 19.32
CA GLU A 61 -9.22 -6.95 18.95
C GLU A 61 -9.70 -5.97 17.87
N TYR A 62 -9.19 -4.74 17.89
CA TYR A 62 -9.61 -3.70 16.96
C TYR A 62 -8.65 -3.51 15.78
N LEU A 63 -7.60 -4.35 15.65
CA LEU A 63 -6.61 -4.17 14.58
C LEU A 63 -7.20 -4.32 13.19
N VAL A 64 -8.01 -5.36 12.97
CA VAL A 64 -8.61 -5.62 11.66
C VAL A 64 -9.44 -4.41 11.24
N ILE A 65 -10.45 -4.05 12.01
CA ILE A 65 -11.37 -2.94 11.68
C ILE A 65 -10.61 -1.61 11.51
N ASN A 66 -9.74 -1.25 12.46
CA ASN A 66 -9.01 0.02 12.37
C ASN A 66 -8.06 0.05 11.17
N SER A 67 -7.43 -1.07 10.84
CA SER A 67 -6.51 -1.12 9.69
C SER A 67 -7.23 -0.94 8.35
N TRP A 68 -8.47 -1.45 8.22
CA TRP A 68 -9.32 -1.23 7.06
C TRP A 68 -9.80 0.21 6.96
N LEU A 69 -10.21 0.81 8.08
CA LEU A 69 -10.52 2.25 8.14
C LEU A 69 -9.32 3.10 7.73
N CYS A 70 -8.14 2.82 8.28
CA CYS A 70 -6.89 3.47 7.91
C CYS A 70 -6.58 3.32 6.42
N MET A 71 -6.77 2.14 5.84
CA MET A 71 -6.57 1.90 4.41
C MET A 71 -7.49 2.78 3.57
N ILE A 72 -8.79 2.83 3.87
CA ILE A 72 -9.76 3.67 3.16
C ILE A 72 -9.35 5.14 3.24
N PHE A 73 -9.03 5.64 4.43
CA PHE A 73 -8.57 7.01 4.61
C PHE A 73 -7.28 7.33 3.86
N ILE A 74 -6.33 6.38 3.82
CA ILE A 74 -5.11 6.53 3.04
C ILE A 74 -5.37 6.56 1.54
N ILE A 75 -6.36 5.83 1.04
CA ILE A 75 -6.75 5.91 -0.38
C ILE A 75 -7.32 7.31 -0.69
N PHE A 76 -8.12 7.90 0.20
CA PHE A 76 -8.57 9.28 0.02
C PHE A 76 -7.37 10.25 -0.01
N ILE A 77 -6.49 10.17 0.99
CA ILE A 77 -5.31 11.03 1.10
C ILE A 77 -4.40 10.86 -0.13
N GLY A 78 -4.12 9.62 -0.54
CA GLY A 78 -3.27 9.32 -1.70
C GLY A 78 -3.86 9.82 -3.00
N SER A 79 -5.17 9.69 -3.17
CA SER A 79 -5.88 10.19 -4.36
C SER A 79 -5.79 11.72 -4.43
N LEU A 80 -5.96 12.39 -3.28
CA LEU A 80 -5.83 13.85 -3.16
C LEU A 80 -4.41 14.33 -3.44
N ILE A 81 -3.40 13.67 -2.86
CA ILE A 81 -1.98 13.95 -3.10
C ILE A 81 -1.67 13.80 -4.59
N GLY A 82 -1.98 12.65 -5.20
CA GLY A 82 -1.66 12.39 -6.61
C GLY A 82 -2.33 13.39 -7.57
N LYS A 83 -3.51 13.89 -7.22
CA LYS A 83 -4.21 14.92 -8.00
C LYS A 83 -3.46 16.26 -7.96
N PHE A 84 -3.05 16.70 -6.78
CA PHE A 84 -2.50 18.03 -6.56
C PHE A 84 -1.00 18.16 -6.78
N ILE A 85 -0.20 17.10 -6.55
CA ILE A 85 1.25 17.21 -6.71
C ILE A 85 1.63 17.50 -8.17
N PRO A 86 2.64 18.35 -8.43
CA PRO A 86 3.19 18.54 -9.76
C PRO A 86 3.71 17.23 -10.36
N LEU A 87 3.71 17.12 -11.70
CA LEU A 87 4.21 15.93 -12.39
C LEU A 87 5.68 15.63 -12.06
N SER A 88 6.52 16.67 -11.94
CA SER A 88 7.91 16.54 -11.50
C SER A 88 8.01 15.89 -10.11
N THR A 89 7.20 16.34 -9.16
CA THR A 89 7.10 15.76 -7.82
C THR A 89 6.60 14.32 -7.86
N LEU A 90 5.61 14.01 -8.71
CA LEU A 90 5.11 12.65 -8.89
C LEU A 90 6.22 11.70 -9.37
N ILE A 91 7.01 12.10 -10.37
CA ILE A 91 8.14 11.30 -10.88
C ILE A 91 9.17 11.07 -9.77
N VAL A 92 9.54 12.13 -9.05
CA VAL A 92 10.51 12.05 -7.94
C VAL A 92 10.02 11.10 -6.84
N LEU A 93 8.75 11.19 -6.43
CA LEU A 93 8.16 10.29 -5.43
C LEU A 93 8.07 8.85 -5.95
N SER A 94 7.70 8.67 -7.22
CA SER A 94 7.57 7.36 -7.86
C SER A 94 8.88 6.58 -7.84
N ILE A 95 10.02 7.28 -8.03
CA ILE A 95 11.36 6.67 -8.01
C ILE A 95 11.91 6.62 -6.58
N GLY A 96 11.78 7.69 -5.81
CA GLY A 96 12.39 7.85 -4.49
C GLY A 96 11.81 6.89 -3.46
N ILE A 97 10.49 6.67 -3.46
CA ILE A 97 9.83 5.80 -2.46
C ILE A 97 10.34 4.35 -2.60
N PRO A 98 10.38 3.72 -3.79
CA PRO A 98 10.92 2.38 -3.94
C PRO A 98 12.41 2.24 -3.63
N ILE A 99 13.22 3.25 -3.94
CA ILE A 99 14.65 3.25 -3.56
C ILE A 99 14.78 3.23 -2.03
N VAL A 100 14.04 4.10 -1.32
CA VAL A 100 14.05 4.12 0.14
C VAL A 100 13.53 2.80 0.71
N ASP A 101 12.46 2.24 0.12
CA ASP A 101 11.90 0.95 0.52
C ASP A 101 12.94 -0.17 0.41
N ILE A 102 13.66 -0.28 -0.71
CA ILE A 102 14.78 -1.23 -0.87
C ILE A 102 15.86 -0.99 0.18
N ILE A 103 16.31 0.26 0.36
CA ILE A 103 17.36 0.62 1.31
C ILE A 103 16.96 0.21 2.73
N SER A 104 15.69 0.36 3.12
CA SER A 104 15.17 -0.02 4.44
C SER A 104 15.37 -1.49 4.79
N PHE A 105 15.48 -2.38 3.81
CA PHE A 105 15.79 -3.81 4.03
C PHE A 105 17.29 -4.13 4.04
N THR A 106 18.15 -3.14 3.77
CA THR A 106 19.62 -3.28 3.82
C THR A 106 20.19 -2.84 5.17
N LYS A 107 21.44 -3.23 5.48
CA LYS A 107 22.15 -2.79 6.71
C LYS A 107 22.31 -1.27 6.79
N ALA A 108 22.45 -0.59 5.65
CA ALA A 108 22.60 0.85 5.56
C ALA A 108 21.30 1.62 5.91
N GLY A 109 20.14 0.96 5.76
CA GLY A 109 18.83 1.56 5.98
C GLY A 109 18.34 1.57 7.43
N SER A 110 19.16 1.18 8.41
CA SER A 110 18.77 1.07 9.83
C SER A 110 18.21 2.38 10.43
N LYS A 111 18.56 3.53 9.85
CA LYS A 111 18.08 4.86 10.27
C LYS A 111 16.83 5.35 9.52
N THR A 112 16.36 4.63 8.49
CA THR A 112 15.18 5.02 7.70
C THR A 112 13.91 5.00 8.55
N ALA A 113 12.90 5.79 8.17
CA ALA A 113 11.62 5.81 8.86
C ALA A 113 10.96 4.42 8.89
N ASN A 114 11.02 3.67 7.78
CA ASN A 114 10.51 2.31 7.69
C ASN A 114 11.24 1.37 8.67
N ALA A 115 12.58 1.41 8.72
CA ALA A 115 13.35 0.61 9.68
C ALA A 115 13.05 0.96 11.15
N LYS A 116 12.86 2.26 11.46
CA LYS A 116 12.47 2.71 12.81
C LYS A 116 11.07 2.20 13.19
N VAL A 117 10.12 2.23 12.26
CA VAL A 117 8.78 1.67 12.47
C VAL A 117 8.86 0.16 12.68
N MET A 118 9.62 -0.56 11.86
CA MET A 118 9.81 -2.01 11.99
C MET A 118 10.44 -2.40 13.33
N ALA A 119 11.29 -1.54 13.90
CA ALA A 119 11.87 -1.75 15.24
C ALA A 119 10.83 -1.56 16.37
N ASN A 120 9.80 -0.72 16.17
CA ASN A 120 8.73 -0.51 17.14
C ASN A 120 7.51 -1.38 16.80
N LYS A 121 7.40 -2.55 17.45
CA LYS A 121 6.32 -3.52 17.24
C LYS A 121 4.92 -2.91 17.34
N ASN A 122 4.69 -1.97 18.26
CA ASN A 122 3.38 -1.35 18.45
C ASN A 122 3.02 -0.42 17.29
N SER A 123 3.98 0.35 16.78
CA SER A 123 3.78 1.22 15.62
C SER A 123 3.65 0.41 14.33
N MET A 124 4.55 -0.57 14.12
CA MET A 124 4.50 -1.47 12.96
C MET A 124 3.14 -2.15 12.84
N ALA A 125 2.63 -2.69 13.96
CA ALA A 125 1.37 -3.42 13.96
C ALA A 125 0.14 -2.54 13.68
N LYS A 126 0.27 -1.21 13.69
CA LYS A 126 -0.82 -0.28 13.33
C LYS A 126 -0.71 0.25 11.91
N LEU A 127 0.46 0.12 11.31
CA LEU A 127 0.72 0.56 9.94
C LEU A 127 0.60 -0.60 8.94
N ILE A 128 0.05 -1.73 9.35
CA ILE A 128 -0.24 -2.90 8.51
C ILE A 128 -1.75 -3.04 8.36
N VAL A 129 -2.20 -3.43 7.17
CA VAL A 129 -3.58 -3.86 6.92
C VAL A 129 -3.73 -5.34 7.24
N TYR A 130 -4.78 -5.69 7.96
CA TYR A 130 -4.99 -7.05 8.45
C TYR A 130 -6.18 -7.74 7.80
N GLY A 131 -5.99 -9.00 7.44
CA GLY A 131 -7.08 -9.95 7.26
C GLY A 131 -7.52 -10.53 8.60
N LYS A 132 -8.65 -11.25 8.58
CA LYS A 132 -9.16 -11.99 9.73
C LYS A 132 -9.02 -13.48 9.46
N SER A 133 -8.27 -14.18 10.31
CA SER A 133 -7.98 -15.60 10.10
C SER A 133 -9.26 -16.43 9.99
N PHE A 134 -9.29 -17.32 9.00
CA PHE A 134 -10.39 -18.25 8.77
C PHE A 134 -10.52 -19.30 9.88
N LYS A 135 -9.43 -19.56 10.63
CA LYS A 135 -9.40 -20.62 11.65
C LYS A 135 -9.76 -20.14 13.04
N ASN A 136 -9.28 -18.95 13.43
CA ASN A 136 -9.32 -18.51 14.83
C ASN A 136 -9.61 -17.01 15.02
N ASN A 137 -10.11 -16.33 13.98
CA ASN A 137 -10.43 -14.90 14.01
C ASN A 137 -9.27 -13.96 14.36
N ASN A 138 -8.02 -14.46 14.43
CA ASN A 138 -6.87 -13.62 14.73
C ASN A 138 -6.52 -12.70 13.55
N PRO A 139 -5.97 -11.50 13.82
CA PRO A 139 -5.46 -10.63 12.77
C PRO A 139 -4.31 -11.29 12.01
N ILE A 140 -4.40 -11.35 10.68
CA ILE A 140 -3.36 -11.84 9.78
C ILE A 140 -2.71 -10.64 9.07
N PRO A 141 -1.43 -10.33 9.30
CA PRO A 141 -0.77 -9.21 8.65
C PRO A 141 -0.64 -9.45 7.15
N THR A 142 -0.83 -8.39 6.36
CA THR A 142 -0.71 -8.45 4.90
C THR A 142 0.33 -7.46 4.37
N LYS A 143 -0.07 -6.19 4.24
CA LYS A 143 0.69 -5.16 3.54
C LYS A 143 0.68 -3.85 4.33
N GLY A 144 1.72 -3.03 4.15
CA GLY A 144 1.84 -1.75 4.82
C GLY A 144 0.86 -0.72 4.26
N LEU A 145 0.37 0.16 5.13
CA LEU A 145 -0.43 1.34 4.78
C LEU A 145 0.28 2.24 3.75
N GLY A 146 1.61 2.36 3.84
CA GLY A 146 2.42 3.13 2.88
C GLY A 146 2.38 2.57 1.46
N ASP A 147 2.21 1.26 1.29
CA ASP A 147 2.13 0.64 -0.03
C ASP A 147 0.83 1.03 -0.74
N PHE A 148 -0.29 1.02 0.00
CA PHE A 148 -1.59 1.48 -0.52
C PHE A 148 -1.55 2.96 -0.88
N LEU A 149 -0.92 3.78 -0.04
CA LEU A 149 -0.71 5.21 -0.33
C LEU A 149 0.05 5.38 -1.65
N PHE A 150 1.15 4.65 -1.82
CA PHE A 150 1.99 4.70 -3.01
C PHE A 150 1.23 4.30 -4.28
N TYR A 151 0.54 3.16 -4.26
CA TYR A 151 -0.25 2.69 -5.40
C TYR A 151 -1.36 3.67 -5.78
N THR A 152 -2.01 4.27 -4.78
CA THR A 152 -3.07 5.25 -4.99
C THR A 152 -2.52 6.52 -5.65
N ILE A 153 -1.37 7.02 -5.20
CA ILE A 153 -0.70 8.18 -5.82
C ILE A 153 -0.36 7.90 -7.28
N LEU A 154 0.14 6.69 -7.60
CA LEU A 154 0.43 6.29 -8.98
C LEU A 154 -0.84 6.28 -9.85
N LEU A 155 -1.94 5.69 -9.37
CA LEU A 155 -3.19 5.65 -10.14
C LEU A 155 -3.80 7.03 -10.33
N SER A 156 -3.75 7.88 -9.31
CA SER A 156 -4.18 9.28 -9.40
C SER A 156 -3.31 10.07 -10.39
N GLY A 157 -2.00 9.78 -10.43
CA GLY A 157 -1.08 10.31 -11.43
C GLY A 157 -1.39 9.86 -12.86
N ILE A 158 -1.72 8.59 -13.07
CA ILE A 158 -2.15 8.07 -14.39
C ILE A 158 -3.42 8.78 -14.84
N TYR A 159 -4.40 8.95 -13.97
CA TYR A 159 -5.62 9.66 -14.30
C TYR A 159 -5.34 11.13 -14.62
N LYS A 160 -4.45 11.78 -13.87
CA LYS A 160 -4.03 13.17 -14.14
C LYS A 160 -3.43 13.34 -15.54
N LEU A 161 -2.69 12.35 -16.03
CA LEU A 161 -2.08 12.40 -17.36
C LEU A 161 -3.05 12.03 -18.49
N SER A 162 -3.91 11.02 -18.27
CA SER A 162 -4.78 10.47 -19.31
C SER A 162 -6.17 11.09 -19.38
N SER A 163 -6.70 11.58 -18.24
CA SER A 163 -8.11 11.92 -18.04
C SER A 163 -9.10 10.81 -18.47
N ASP A 164 -8.67 9.55 -18.51
CA ASP A 164 -9.46 8.41 -18.99
C ASP A 164 -9.40 7.25 -17.98
N PHE A 165 -10.58 6.77 -17.61
CA PHE A 165 -10.79 5.69 -16.64
C PHE A 165 -10.26 4.34 -17.12
N ASN A 166 -10.17 4.10 -18.43
CA ASN A 166 -9.59 2.88 -18.98
C ASN A 166 -8.13 2.74 -18.57
N PHE A 167 -7.37 3.84 -18.60
CA PHE A 167 -5.97 3.84 -18.17
C PHE A 167 -5.81 3.61 -16.67
N ILE A 168 -6.79 3.99 -15.85
CA ILE A 168 -6.80 3.62 -14.42
C ILE A 168 -6.95 2.11 -14.26
N LEU A 169 -7.87 1.48 -14.99
CA LEU A 169 -8.06 0.02 -14.93
C LEU A 169 -6.81 -0.71 -15.39
N TYR A 170 -6.18 -0.27 -16.49
CA TYR A 170 -4.89 -0.81 -16.94
C TYR A 170 -3.81 -0.63 -15.88
N GLY A 171 -3.68 0.57 -15.31
CA GLY A 171 -2.75 0.86 -14.22
C GLY A 171 -2.96 -0.03 -13.00
N ALA A 172 -4.22 -0.23 -12.59
CA ALA A 172 -4.58 -1.07 -11.46
C ALA A 172 -4.22 -2.54 -11.73
N GLY A 173 -4.45 -3.02 -12.96
CA GLY A 173 -4.02 -4.35 -13.40
C GLY A 173 -2.51 -4.52 -13.34
N LEU A 174 -1.72 -3.53 -13.76
CA LEU A 174 -0.26 -3.56 -13.70
C LEU A 174 0.26 -3.53 -12.25
N ILE A 175 -0.35 -2.74 -11.35
CA ILE A 175 -0.02 -2.75 -9.92
C ILE A 175 -0.31 -4.13 -9.32
N PHE A 176 -1.47 -4.72 -9.64
CA PHE A 176 -1.86 -6.04 -9.17
C PHE A 176 -0.91 -7.12 -9.67
N LEU A 177 -0.49 -7.06 -10.94
CA LEU A 177 0.50 -7.95 -11.52
C LEU A 177 1.85 -7.83 -10.79
N GLY A 178 2.33 -6.62 -10.55
CA GLY A 178 3.57 -6.39 -9.79
C GLY A 178 3.49 -6.92 -8.35
N CYS A 179 2.35 -6.77 -7.68
CA CYS A 179 2.12 -7.37 -6.37
C CYS A 179 2.09 -8.89 -6.42
N THR A 180 1.54 -9.46 -7.48
CA THR A 180 1.50 -10.92 -7.70
C THR A 180 2.91 -11.49 -7.82
N ILE A 181 3.77 -10.83 -8.58
CA ILE A 181 5.19 -11.20 -8.69
C ILE A 181 5.87 -11.13 -7.31
N ASN A 182 5.62 -10.08 -6.51
CA ASN A 182 6.14 -10.00 -5.14
C ASN A 182 5.72 -11.21 -4.29
N TRP A 183 4.43 -11.59 -4.31
CA TRP A 183 3.95 -12.74 -3.54
C TRP A 183 4.59 -14.04 -3.99
N ILE A 184 4.75 -14.25 -5.30
CA ILE A 184 5.43 -15.42 -5.86
C ILE A 184 6.88 -15.48 -5.35
N ILE A 185 7.63 -14.38 -5.42
CA ILE A 185 9.01 -14.33 -4.93
C ILE A 185 9.07 -14.68 -3.44
N VAL A 186 8.19 -14.09 -2.62
CA VAL A 186 8.11 -14.36 -1.18
C VAL A 186 7.88 -15.85 -0.90
N CYS A 187 7.03 -16.54 -1.66
CA CYS A 187 6.83 -17.99 -1.54
C CYS A 187 8.12 -18.81 -1.71
N PHE A 188 9.12 -18.31 -2.46
CA PHE A 188 10.39 -19.00 -2.64
C PHE A 188 11.44 -18.65 -1.57
N ILE A 189 11.37 -17.45 -0.97
CA ILE A 189 12.43 -16.93 -0.08
C ILE A 189 12.03 -16.86 1.40
N TYR A 190 10.75 -17.04 1.76
CA TYR A 190 10.26 -16.83 3.13
C TYR A 190 10.95 -17.71 4.20
N ASN A 191 11.45 -18.89 3.82
CA ASN A 191 12.08 -19.84 4.72
C ASN A 191 13.59 -19.65 4.88
N LYS A 192 14.18 -18.66 4.19
CA LYS A 192 15.62 -18.42 4.21
C LYS A 192 16.00 -17.65 5.47
N LYS A 193 17.09 -18.06 6.15
CA LYS A 193 17.57 -17.45 7.41
C LYS A 193 17.87 -15.94 7.30
N TRP A 194 18.24 -15.47 6.11
CA TRP A 194 18.55 -14.07 5.84
C TRP A 194 17.32 -13.22 5.50
N TYR A 195 16.16 -13.84 5.27
CA TYR A 195 14.94 -13.14 4.89
C TYR A 195 14.35 -12.37 6.08
N LYS A 196 14.22 -11.05 5.93
CA LYS A 196 13.65 -10.13 6.93
C LYS A 196 12.41 -9.38 6.44
N GLY A 197 12.04 -9.57 5.18
CA GLY A 197 10.99 -8.86 4.47
C GLY A 197 11.35 -8.62 3.01
N PHE A 198 10.43 -8.03 2.26
CA PHE A 198 10.58 -7.80 0.82
C PHE A 198 10.06 -6.40 0.45
N PRO A 199 10.80 -5.61 -0.35
CA PRO A 199 10.34 -4.29 -0.79
C PRO A 199 9.08 -4.43 -1.65
N ALA A 200 8.00 -3.81 -1.19
CA ALA A 200 6.68 -4.04 -1.76
C ALA A 200 6.35 -3.08 -2.91
N THR A 201 7.11 -2.00 -3.06
CA THR A 201 6.80 -0.88 -3.98
C THR A 201 7.51 -0.97 -5.33
N PHE A 202 8.69 -1.60 -5.39
CA PHE A 202 9.57 -1.60 -6.57
C PHE A 202 9.00 -2.33 -7.79
N ILE A 203 8.58 -3.60 -7.65
CA ILE A 203 8.05 -4.37 -8.80
C ILE A 203 6.72 -3.78 -9.32
N PRO A 204 5.77 -3.36 -8.46
CA PRO A 204 4.60 -2.61 -8.92
C PRO A 204 4.95 -1.33 -9.68
N LEU A 205 5.95 -0.55 -9.26
CA LEU A 205 6.41 0.61 -10.02
C LEU A 205 6.88 0.19 -11.42
N ILE A 206 7.79 -0.78 -11.52
CA ILE A 206 8.35 -1.21 -12.81
C ILE A 206 7.23 -1.68 -13.75
N SER A 207 6.23 -2.37 -13.21
CA SER A 207 5.09 -2.86 -13.99
C SER A 207 4.28 -1.71 -14.59
N VAL A 208 4.19 -0.58 -13.89
CA VAL A 208 3.36 0.58 -14.26
C VAL A 208 4.15 1.64 -15.06
N LEU A 209 5.48 1.64 -14.95
CA LEU A 209 6.36 2.62 -15.59
C LEU A 209 6.17 2.75 -17.12
N PRO A 210 6.01 1.67 -17.91
CA PRO A 210 5.78 1.80 -19.35
C PRO A 210 4.51 2.59 -19.69
N LEU A 211 3.46 2.44 -18.87
CA LEU A 211 2.21 3.16 -19.04
C LEU A 211 2.39 4.65 -18.74
N PHE A 212 3.10 5.00 -17.66
CA PHE A 212 3.46 6.39 -17.35
C PHE A 212 4.25 7.04 -18.48
N LEU A 213 5.28 6.37 -18.98
CA LEU A 213 6.11 6.89 -20.08
C LEU A 213 5.33 7.07 -21.37
N LYS A 214 4.31 6.24 -21.63
CA LYS A 214 3.42 6.40 -22.78
C LYS A 214 2.52 7.64 -22.63
N LEU A 215 2.01 7.90 -21.42
CA LEU A 215 1.08 8.99 -21.14
C LEU A 215 1.75 10.37 -20.97
N MET A 216 3.07 10.39 -20.74
CA MET A 216 3.84 11.64 -20.63
C MET A 216 4.32 12.20 -21.98
N LYS A 217 4.13 11.45 -23.07
CA LYS A 217 4.46 11.88 -24.43
C LYS A 217 3.32 12.69 -25.01
#